data_AF-A0A6V7IC65-F1
#
_entry.id   AF-A0A6V7IC65-F1
#
_cell.length_a   1.000
_cell.length_b   1.000
_cell.length_c   1.000
_cell.angle_alpha   90.00
_cell.angle_beta   90.00
_cell.angle_gamma   90.00
#
_symmetry.space_group_name_H-M   'P 1'
#
loop_
_entity.id
_entity.type
_entity.pdbx_description
1 polymer ?
#
loop_
_entity_poly.entity_id
_entity_poly.type
_entity_poly.pdbx_seq_one_letter_code
_entity_poly.pdbx_strand_id
1 'polypeptide(L)' 'GLHGITEEVFLSVPCVLGDNGVTSIVRQKLTDQEQNLLKKSAMAMHQVQNGLKY' A
#
# COMPACT_ATOMS: atom_id res chain seq x y z
N GLY A 1 2.10 -3.70 8.80
CA GLY A 1 2.08 -3.67 7.32
C GLY A 1 3.35 -3.03 6.76
N LEU A 2 3.37 -2.81 5.45
CA LEU A 2 4.48 -2.21 4.71
C LEU A 2 4.54 -0.69 4.96
N HIS A 3 5.73 -0.11 5.13
CA HIS A 3 5.94 1.34 5.36
C HIS A 3 5.11 1.94 6.53
N GLY A 4 4.77 1.12 7.52
CA GLY A 4 3.96 1.55 8.68
C GLY A 4 2.47 1.75 8.38
N ILE A 5 1.97 1.20 7.27
CA ILE A 5 0.53 1.16 6.95
C ILE A 5 -0.10 -0.02 7.71
N THR A 6 -1.20 0.24 8.40
CA THR A 6 -1.93 -0.75 9.22
C THR A 6 -3.31 -1.06 8.67
N GLU A 7 -3.84 -0.16 7.86
CA GLU A 7 -5.12 -0.26 7.20
C GLU A 7 -5.07 -1.34 6.11
N GLU A 8 -6.15 -2.09 5.95
CA GLU A 8 -6.32 -2.99 4.81
C GLU A 8 -6.66 -2.17 3.57
N VAL A 9 -5.65 -1.90 2.74
CA VAL A 9 -5.77 -1.12 1.51
C VAL A 9 -4.90 -1.69 0.40
N PHE A 10 -5.25 -1.37 -0.85
CA PHE A 10 -4.46 -1.73 -2.02
C PHE A 10 -3.78 -0.49 -2.60
N LEU A 11 -2.44 -0.50 -2.65
CA LEU A 11 -1.61 0.57 -3.21
C LEU A 11 -0.55 -0.01 -4.15
N SER A 12 -0.14 0.77 -5.14
CA SER A 12 0.92 0.38 -6.07
C SER A 12 2.28 0.40 -5.38
N VAL A 13 2.99 -0.72 -5.43
CA VAL A 13 4.37 -0.88 -4.95
C VAL A 13 5.14 -1.76 -5.92
N PRO A 14 6.48 -1.61 -6.02
CA PRO A 14 7.29 -2.53 -6.81
C PRO A 14 7.15 -3.95 -6.25
N CYS A 15 6.73 -4.87 -7.10
CA CYS A 15 6.57 -6.26 -6.75
C CYS A 15 7.20 -7.15 -7.81
N VAL A 16 7.59 -8.35 -7.39
CA VAL A 16 8.04 -9.43 -8.26
C VAL A 16 6.81 -10.25 -8.63
N LEU A 17 6.66 -10.53 -9.91
CA LEU A 17 5.60 -11.38 -10.44
C LEU A 17 6.17 -12.76 -10.82
N GLY A 18 5.38 -13.80 -10.58
CA GLY A 18 5.63 -15.15 -11.06
C GLY A 18 4.33 -15.80 -11.52
N ASP A 19 4.35 -17.10 -11.81
CA ASP A 19 3.20 -17.81 -12.39
C ASP A 19 1.91 -17.75 -11.52
N ASN A 20 2.07 -17.56 -10.20
CA ASN A 20 0.96 -17.42 -9.24
C ASN A 20 0.62 -15.96 -8.89
N GLY A 21 1.08 -14.98 -9.68
CA GLY A 21 0.86 -13.55 -9.42
C GLY A 21 1.98 -12.91 -8.60
N VAL A 22 1.62 -12.12 -7.57
CA VAL A 22 2.60 -11.37 -6.77
C VAL A 22 3.36 -12.33 -5.84
N THR A 23 4.65 -12.54 -6.11
CA THR A 23 5.50 -13.46 -5.33
C THR A 23 6.26 -12.77 -4.21
N SER A 24 6.61 -11.50 -4.38
CA SER A 24 7.35 -10.72 -3.38
C SER A 24 7.16 -9.22 -3.59
N ILE A 25 7.31 -8.45 -2.50
CA ILE A 25 7.26 -6.99 -2.54
C ILE A 25 8.65 -6.44 -2.24
N VAL A 26 9.12 -5.49 -3.06
CA VAL A 26 10.42 -4.86 -2.87
C VAL A 26 10.27 -3.72 -1.85
N ARG A 27 11.04 -3.78 -0.75
CA ARG A 27 11.08 -2.71 0.25
C ARG A 27 11.95 -1.56 -0.23
N GLN A 28 11.31 -0.50 -0.70
CA GLN A 28 11.99 0.72 -1.11
C GLN A 28 12.56 1.47 0.11
N LYS A 29 13.70 2.14 -0.07
CA LYS A 29 14.17 3.15 0.89
C LYS A 29 13.43 4.45 0.58
N LEU A 30 12.42 4.76 1.37
CA LEU A 30 11.63 5.98 1.25
C LEU A 30 12.12 7.00 2.27
N THR A 31 12.17 8.27 1.88
CA THR A 31 12.34 9.39 2.82
C THR A 31 11.12 9.53 3.73
N ASP A 32 11.26 10.24 4.85
CA ASP A 32 10.14 10.48 5.77
C ASP A 32 8.98 11.20 5.08
N GLN A 33 9.29 12.11 4.14
CA GLN A 33 8.29 12.80 3.34
C GLN A 33 7.51 11.83 2.44
N GLU A 34 8.19 10.97 1.69
CA GLU A 34 7.55 9.99 0.81
C GLU A 34 6.72 8.98 1.60
N GLN A 35 7.22 8.53 2.76
CA GLN A 35 6.46 7.65 3.65
C GLN A 35 5.16 8.32 4.14
N ASN A 36 5.22 9.61 4.50
CA ASN A 36 4.03 10.35 4.93
C ASN A 36 3.03 10.53 3.78
N LEU A 37 3.49 10.78 2.55
CA LEU A 37 2.63 10.87 1.37
C LEU A 37 1.98 9.51 1.03
N LEU A 38 2.73 8.42 1.16
CA LEU A 38 2.22 7.07 0.95
C LEU A 38 1.14 6.71 1.99
N LYS A 39 1.39 7.02 3.27
CA LYS A 39 0.41 6.85 4.35
C LYS A 39 -0.85 7.68 4.12
N LYS A 40 -0.72 8.92 3.67
CA LYS A 40 -1.88 9.77 3.32
C LYS A 40 -2.71 9.14 2.21
N SER A 41 -2.06 8.56 1.21
CA SER A 41 -2.73 7.85 0.11
C SER A 41 -3.44 6.59 0.61
N ALA A 42 -2.81 5.85 1.53
CA ALA A 42 -3.42 4.69 2.20
C ALA A 42 -4.71 5.08 2.95
N MET A 43 -4.65 6.12 3.78
CA MET A 43 -5.82 6.59 4.54
C MET A 43 -6.98 7.00 3.62
N ALA A 44 -6.68 7.70 2.51
CA ALA A 44 -7.70 8.09 1.55
C ALA A 44 -8.38 6.87 0.90
N MET A 45 -7.59 5.86 0.49
CA MET A 45 -8.13 4.62 -0.06
C MET A 45 -8.97 3.86 0.97
N HIS A 46 -8.53 3.80 2.22
CA HIS A 46 -9.27 3.14 3.30
C HIS A 46 -10.64 3.78 3.53
N GLN A 47 -10.71 5.12 3.53
CA GLN A 47 -11.98 5.84 3.66
C GLN A 47 -12.95 5.52 2.51
N VAL A 48 -12.44 5.46 1.28
CA VAL A 48 -13.26 5.09 0.12
C VAL A 48 -13.76 3.65 0.26
N GLN A 49 -12.88 2.71 0.61
CA GLN A 49 -13.23 1.29 0.76
C GLN A 49 -14.25 1.05 1.88
N ASN A 50 -14.12 1.72 3.02
CA ASN A 50 -15.10 1.62 4.12
C ASN A 50 -16.47 2.22 3.75
N GLY A 51 -16.51 3.14 2.79
CA GLY A 51 -17.75 3.71 2.26
C GLY A 51 -18.47 2.80 1.27
N LEU A 52 -17.79 1.77 0.75
CA LEU A 52 -18.40 0.79 -0.16
C LEU A 52 -19.22 -0.21 0.66
N LYS A 53 -20.54 -0.22 0.45
CA LYS A 53 -21.42 -1.26 0.99
C LYS A 53 -21.46 -2.42 0.00
N TYR A 54 -21.03 -3.59 0.47
CA TYR A 54 -21.19 -4.87 -0.21
C TYR A 54 -22.31 -5.67 0.45
#